data_AF-A0A0R1W7D6-F1
#
_entry.id   AF-A0A0R1W7D6-F1
#
_cell.length_a   1.000
_cell.length_b   1.000
_cell.length_c   1.000
_cell.angle_alpha   90.00
_cell.angle_beta   90.00
_cell.angle_gamma   90.00
#
_symmetry.space_group_name_H-M   'P 1'
#
loop_
_entity.id
_entity.type
_entity.pdbx_description
1 polymer ?
#
loop_
_entity_poly.entity_id
_entity_poly.type
_entity_poly.pdbx_seq_one_letter_code
_entity_poly.pdbx_strand_id
1 'polypeptide(L)'
;MIFTFTILATMFFTNLNVVIAAPTDQANATVYYPSKESVKRVTLARTLVLEEKQTAQAQERIAHKTAITAEQLALQKKQDEIARQKAAAAKAAAAKKAAEEAKKAAAAKAAAQQRAAAKAAQQRAAQAAAQRRAAVQTAARRTTTTSTRTTTSSSSTSRTFKISFYDPAVLGSSMGYGGVAANLSVFPRGTRLRISMSNGQTIYRTVNDTGTFAYSNPYQLDVAWPNSQIPAAGILSATVTVVG
;
A
#
# COMPACT_ATOMS: atom_id res chain seq x y z
N MET A 1 43.99 35.91 14.32
CA MET A 1 45.39 35.95 14.79
C MET A 1 46.27 35.89 13.55
N ILE A 2 46.95 36.98 13.26
CA ILE A 2 47.90 37.16 12.15
C ILE A 2 49.21 36.49 12.56
N PHE A 3 49.83 35.69 11.68
CA PHE A 3 51.28 35.56 11.64
C PHE A 3 51.77 35.42 10.19
N THR A 4 52.52 36.44 9.80
CA THR A 4 53.29 36.66 8.58
C THR A 4 54.41 35.63 8.45
N PHE A 5 54.55 35.01 7.27
CA PHE A 5 55.74 34.24 6.90
C PHE A 5 56.60 35.06 5.93
N THR A 6 57.79 35.42 6.40
CA THR A 6 58.85 36.09 5.66
C THR A 6 59.44 35.15 4.61
N ILE A 7 59.33 35.50 3.33
CA ILE A 7 60.01 34.82 2.22
C ILE A 7 61.41 35.42 2.08
N LEU A 8 62.44 34.66 2.46
CA LEU A 8 63.83 35.03 2.20
C LEU A 8 64.23 34.49 0.82
N ALA A 9 64.10 35.34 -0.19
CA ALA A 9 64.61 35.07 -1.54
C ALA A 9 66.14 35.13 -1.55
N THR A 10 66.80 33.99 -1.70
CA THR A 10 68.24 33.94 -2.02
C THR A 10 68.38 33.76 -3.53
N MET A 11 68.45 34.89 -4.24
CA MET A 11 68.85 34.95 -5.64
C MET A 11 70.37 34.74 -5.73
N PHE A 12 70.81 33.57 -6.23
CA PHE A 12 72.14 33.45 -6.83
C PHE A 12 72.01 33.73 -8.33
N PHE A 13 72.06 35.02 -8.70
CA PHE A 13 72.38 35.45 -10.06
C PHE A 13 73.91 35.53 -10.17
N THR A 14 74.54 34.54 -10.80
CA THR A 14 75.91 34.70 -11.30
C THR A 14 75.86 35.09 -12.77
N ASN A 15 76.24 36.34 -13.02
CA ASN A 15 76.41 37.00 -14.31
C ASN A 15 77.19 36.14 -15.33
N LEU A 16 76.58 35.83 -16.47
CA LEU A 16 77.32 35.54 -17.71
C LEU A 16 77.36 36.84 -18.53
N ASN A 17 78.36 37.68 -18.30
CA ASN A 17 78.71 38.74 -19.24
C ASN A 17 79.46 38.11 -20.42
N VAL A 18 78.76 37.94 -21.55
CA VAL A 18 79.41 37.75 -22.85
C VAL A 18 79.85 39.13 -23.34
N VAL A 19 81.15 39.41 -23.22
CA VAL A 19 81.77 40.61 -23.81
C VAL A 19 82.07 40.30 -25.28
N ILE A 20 81.38 40.99 -26.19
CA ILE A 20 81.75 41.07 -27.61
C ILE A 20 82.59 42.34 -27.77
N ALA A 21 83.90 42.20 -27.93
CA ALA A 21 84.82 43.30 -28.23
C ALA A 21 85.33 43.18 -29.67
N ALA A 22 85.35 44.30 -30.40
CA ALA A 22 85.91 44.47 -31.74
C ALA A 22 87.45 44.32 -31.73
N PRO A 23 88.09 44.02 -32.88
CA PRO A 23 89.43 43.45 -32.91
C PRO A 23 90.49 44.53 -32.67
N THR A 24 91.22 44.41 -31.58
CA THR A 24 92.51 45.08 -31.37
C THR A 24 93.54 44.04 -30.94
N ASP A 25 94.74 44.24 -31.44
CA ASP A 25 95.84 43.30 -31.56
C ASP A 25 96.30 42.71 -30.21
N GLN A 26 96.71 41.43 -30.23
CA GLN A 26 97.41 40.71 -29.14
C GLN A 26 96.70 40.64 -27.77
N ALA A 27 95.58 39.90 -27.70
CA ALA A 27 95.18 39.23 -26.46
C ALA A 27 95.12 37.74 -26.73
N ASN A 28 96.01 36.99 -26.08
CA ASN A 28 96.01 35.53 -26.06
C ASN A 28 94.63 35.08 -25.58
N ALA A 29 93.74 34.73 -26.53
CA ALA A 29 92.42 34.23 -26.24
C ALA A 29 92.62 32.91 -25.50
N THR A 30 92.62 32.99 -24.17
CA THR A 30 92.58 31.81 -23.33
C THR A 30 91.19 31.24 -23.52
N VAL A 31 91.05 30.41 -24.55
CA VAL A 31 89.84 29.66 -24.82
C VAL A 31 89.60 28.84 -23.56
N TYR A 32 88.65 29.28 -22.74
CA TYR A 32 88.29 28.59 -21.52
C TYR A 32 87.57 27.31 -21.91
N TYR A 33 88.34 26.24 -22.10
CA TYR A 33 87.80 24.89 -22.18
C TYR A 33 87.43 24.48 -20.76
N PRO A 34 86.14 24.26 -20.45
CA PRO A 34 85.76 23.81 -19.12
C PRO A 34 86.50 22.50 -18.84
N SER A 35 87.12 22.41 -17.67
CA SER A 35 87.79 21.18 -17.26
C SER A 35 86.79 20.01 -17.32
N LYS A 36 87.29 18.80 -17.57
CA LYS A 36 86.45 17.58 -17.55
C LYS A 36 85.63 17.48 -16.25
N GLU A 37 86.15 18.05 -15.16
CA GLU A 37 85.49 18.05 -13.86
C GLU A 37 84.36 19.09 -13.76
N SER A 38 84.54 20.28 -14.33
CA SER A 38 83.50 21.31 -14.39
C SER A 38 82.30 20.84 -15.22
N VAL A 39 82.54 20.19 -16.36
CA VAL A 39 81.48 19.60 -17.19
C VAL A 39 80.74 18.51 -16.42
N LYS A 40 81.46 17.60 -15.74
CA LYS A 40 80.85 16.55 -14.89
C LYS A 40 79.94 17.12 -13.80
N ARG A 41 80.37 18.19 -13.12
CA ARG A 41 79.57 18.83 -12.06
C ARG A 41 78.29 19.48 -12.60
N VAL A 42 78.38 20.17 -13.74
CA VAL A 42 77.21 20.78 -14.39
C VAL A 42 76.24 19.71 -14.91
N THR A 43 76.75 18.63 -15.50
CA THR A 43 75.92 17.49 -15.93
C THR A 43 75.23 16.84 -14.73
N LEU A 44 75.96 16.58 -13.64
CA LEU A 44 75.38 16.01 -12.41
C LEU A 44 74.30 16.91 -11.82
N ALA A 45 74.56 18.21 -11.70
CA ALA A 45 73.58 19.18 -11.21
C ALA A 45 72.31 19.22 -12.07
N ARG A 46 72.47 19.18 -13.40
CA ARG A 46 71.34 19.12 -14.34
C ARG A 46 70.53 17.84 -14.16
N THR A 47 71.18 16.69 -14.00
CA THR A 47 70.52 15.40 -13.77
C THR A 47 69.73 15.42 -12.46
N LEU A 48 70.32 15.91 -11.37
CA LEU A 48 69.65 16.03 -10.08
C LEU A 48 68.39 16.93 -10.16
N VAL A 49 68.49 18.09 -10.80
CA VAL A 49 67.32 18.98 -11.00
C VAL A 49 66.24 18.32 -11.85
N LEU A 50 66.61 17.49 -12.84
CA LEU A 50 65.65 16.75 -13.65
C LEU A 50 64.95 15.65 -12.84
N GLU A 51 65.68 14.93 -11.99
CA GLU A 51 65.13 13.90 -11.10
C GLU A 51 64.20 14.50 -10.03
N GLU A 52 64.56 15.65 -9.45
CA GLU A 52 63.69 16.40 -8.53
C GLU A 52 62.39 16.85 -9.21
N LYS A 53 62.47 17.34 -10.45
CA LYS A 53 61.26 17.70 -11.21
C LYS A 53 60.38 16.50 -11.52
N GLN A 54 60.97 15.36 -11.88
CA GLN A 54 60.22 14.13 -12.16
C GLN A 54 59.56 13.57 -10.90
N THR A 55 60.25 13.58 -9.76
CA THR A 55 59.70 13.11 -8.48
C THR A 55 58.57 14.02 -7.99
N ALA A 56 58.72 15.35 -8.12
CA ALA A 56 57.64 16.30 -7.82
C ALA A 56 56.41 16.06 -8.72
N GLN A 57 56.60 15.91 -10.03
CA GLN A 57 55.50 15.59 -10.95
C GLN A 57 54.84 14.24 -10.64
N ALA A 58 55.62 13.22 -10.27
CA ALA A 58 55.07 11.93 -9.87
C ALA A 58 54.21 12.04 -8.60
N GLN A 59 54.66 12.82 -7.61
CA GLN A 59 53.89 13.09 -6.39
C GLN A 59 52.60 13.85 -6.69
N GLU A 60 52.63 14.88 -7.54
CA GLU A 60 51.41 15.59 -7.97
C GLU A 60 50.41 14.66 -8.65
N ARG A 61 50.87 13.76 -9.53
CA ARG A 61 49.99 12.77 -10.19
C ARG A 61 49.36 11.80 -9.19
N ILE A 62 50.09 11.39 -8.17
CA ILE A 62 49.57 10.53 -7.09
C ILE A 62 48.53 11.31 -6.26
N ALA A 63 48.83 12.56 -5.90
CA ALA A 63 47.90 13.42 -5.16
C ALA A 63 46.61 13.65 -5.95
N HIS A 64 46.69 13.97 -7.24
CA HIS A 64 45.53 14.13 -8.11
C HIS A 64 44.68 12.85 -8.22
N LYS A 65 45.31 11.69 -8.44
CA LYS A 65 44.58 10.41 -8.47
C LYS A 65 43.86 10.14 -7.15
N THR A 66 44.55 10.37 -6.02
CA THR A 66 43.98 10.17 -4.69
C THR A 66 42.79 11.10 -4.44
N ALA A 67 42.89 12.37 -4.83
CA ALA A 67 41.81 13.33 -4.71
C ALA A 67 40.57 12.93 -5.53
N ILE A 68 40.77 12.52 -6.79
CA ILE A 68 39.68 12.05 -7.67
C ILE A 68 38.99 10.81 -7.07
N THR A 69 39.75 9.84 -6.57
CA THR A 69 39.18 8.65 -5.94
C THR A 69 38.41 9.00 -4.66
N ALA A 70 38.92 9.92 -3.84
CA ALA A 70 38.23 10.38 -2.64
C ALA A 70 36.90 11.08 -2.98
N GLU A 71 36.88 11.91 -4.02
CA GLU A 71 35.68 12.58 -4.50
C GLU A 71 34.64 11.59 -5.05
N GLN A 72 35.07 10.61 -5.85
CA GLN A 72 34.20 9.54 -6.35
C GLN A 72 33.58 8.73 -5.20
N LEU A 73 34.36 8.41 -4.16
CA LEU A 73 33.86 7.71 -2.99
C LEU A 73 32.84 8.55 -2.20
N ALA A 74 33.05 9.86 -2.09
CA ALA A 74 32.10 10.77 -1.45
C ALA A 74 30.78 10.86 -2.22
N LEU A 75 30.84 10.94 -3.55
CA LEU A 75 29.66 10.91 -4.42
C LEU A 75 28.90 9.58 -4.28
N GLN A 76 29.60 8.45 -4.26
CA GLN A 76 28.98 7.14 -4.07
C GLN A 76 28.25 7.05 -2.72
N LYS A 77 28.91 7.47 -1.63
CA LYS A 77 28.29 7.49 -0.29
C LYS A 77 27.03 8.37 -0.26
N LYS A 78 27.05 9.53 -0.92
CA LYS A 78 25.90 10.43 -1.00
C LYS A 78 24.74 9.80 -1.77
N GLN A 79 25.02 9.08 -2.87
CA GLN A 79 23.99 8.35 -3.62
C GLN A 79 23.38 7.22 -2.79
N ASP A 80 24.19 6.46 -2.06
CA ASP A 80 23.72 5.38 -1.19
C ASP A 80 22.83 5.92 -0.06
N GLU A 81 23.20 7.08 0.51
CA GLU A 81 22.39 7.74 1.54
C GLU A 81 21.03 8.21 0.97
N ILE A 82 21.03 8.84 -0.21
CA ILE A 82 19.79 9.23 -0.90
C ILE A 82 18.91 8.01 -1.18
N ALA A 83 19.49 6.90 -1.64
CA ALA A 83 18.77 5.66 -1.89
C ALA A 83 18.16 5.09 -0.60
N ARG A 84 18.92 5.09 0.51
CA ARG A 84 18.42 4.68 1.84
C ARG A 84 17.30 5.58 2.33
N GLN A 85 17.43 6.90 2.20
CA GLN A 85 16.38 7.84 2.60
C GLN A 85 15.12 7.66 1.75
N LYS A 86 15.23 7.48 0.43
CA LYS A 86 14.09 7.18 -0.44
C LYS A 86 13.41 5.87 -0.06
N ALA A 87 14.18 4.82 0.20
CA ALA A 87 13.63 3.53 0.64
C ALA A 87 12.93 3.63 2.01
N ALA A 88 13.50 4.38 2.96
CA ALA A 88 12.89 4.63 4.26
C ALA A 88 11.59 5.45 4.13
N ALA A 89 11.59 6.50 3.30
CA ALA A 89 10.40 7.30 3.03
C ALA A 89 9.29 6.47 2.35
N ALA A 90 9.64 5.61 1.39
CA ALA A 90 8.69 4.70 0.76
C ALA A 90 8.08 3.70 1.76
N LYS A 91 8.90 3.10 2.63
CA LYS A 91 8.41 2.23 3.72
C LYS A 91 7.50 2.98 4.68
N ALA A 92 7.85 4.20 5.07
CA ALA A 92 7.02 5.03 5.95
C ALA A 92 5.69 5.41 5.29
N ALA A 93 5.68 5.73 4.00
CA ALA A 93 4.46 6.02 3.24
C ALA A 93 3.57 4.77 3.11
N ALA A 94 4.15 3.60 2.83
CA ALA A 94 3.41 2.34 2.79
C ALA A 94 2.80 1.99 4.17
N ALA A 95 3.56 2.16 5.25
CA ALA A 95 3.07 1.94 6.61
C ALA A 95 1.91 2.88 6.97
N LYS A 96 2.00 4.17 6.58
CA LYS A 96 0.89 5.13 6.76
C LYS A 96 -0.37 4.71 6.00
N LYS A 97 -0.25 4.29 4.74
CA LYS A 97 -1.39 3.78 3.95
C LYS A 97 -2.01 2.54 4.59
N ALA A 98 -1.20 1.57 4.99
CA ALA A 98 -1.67 0.36 5.66
C ALA A 98 -2.38 0.68 7.00
N ALA A 99 -1.86 1.63 7.77
CA ALA A 99 -2.49 2.07 9.01
C ALA A 99 -3.84 2.77 8.77
N GLU A 100 -3.96 3.59 7.72
CA GLU A 100 -5.23 4.24 7.34
C GLU A 100 -6.27 3.19 6.91
N GLU A 101 -5.86 2.21 6.10
CA GLU A 101 -6.73 1.13 5.64
C GLU A 101 -7.19 0.25 6.79
N ALA A 102 -6.30 -0.09 7.73
CA ALA A 102 -6.65 -0.78 8.96
C ALA A 102 -7.65 0.01 9.83
N LYS A 103 -7.49 1.34 9.93
CA LYS A 103 -8.45 2.22 10.63
C LYS A 103 -9.83 2.21 9.95
N LYS A 104 -9.88 2.30 8.61
CA LYS A 104 -11.14 2.22 7.85
C LYS A 104 -11.82 0.86 8.02
N ALA A 105 -11.07 -0.24 7.97
CA ALA A 105 -11.59 -1.58 8.21
C ALA A 105 -12.14 -1.74 9.64
N ALA A 106 -11.42 -1.23 10.65
CA ALA A 106 -11.89 -1.25 12.03
C ALA A 106 -13.18 -0.42 12.22
N ALA A 107 -13.25 0.77 11.63
CA ALA A 107 -14.46 1.61 11.66
C ALA A 107 -15.65 0.93 10.97
N ALA A 108 -15.44 0.28 9.82
CA ALA A 108 -16.47 -0.48 9.13
C ALA A 108 -16.99 -1.65 9.98
N LYS A 109 -16.10 -2.38 10.65
CA LYS A 109 -16.46 -3.49 11.56
C LYS A 109 -17.26 -3.00 12.77
N ALA A 110 -16.87 -1.87 13.37
CA ALA A 110 -17.61 -1.26 14.47
C ALA A 110 -19.01 -0.79 14.03
N ALA A 111 -19.12 -0.14 12.86
CA ALA A 111 -20.41 0.28 12.31
C ALA A 111 -21.32 -0.92 12.00
N ALA A 112 -20.76 -2.04 11.49
CA ALA A 112 -21.51 -3.27 11.26
C ALA A 112 -22.03 -3.88 12.57
N GLN A 113 -21.22 -3.90 13.63
CA GLN A 113 -21.64 -4.39 14.95
C GLN A 113 -22.75 -3.52 15.56
N GLN A 114 -22.66 -2.18 15.45
CA GLN A 114 -23.72 -1.28 15.92
C GLN A 114 -25.03 -1.50 15.15
N ARG A 115 -24.97 -1.66 13.82
CA ARG A 115 -26.15 -2.00 13.00
C ARG A 115 -26.76 -3.34 13.40
N ALA A 116 -25.92 -4.35 13.68
CA ALA A 116 -26.40 -5.66 14.15
C ALA A 116 -27.07 -5.57 15.53
N ALA A 117 -26.48 -4.83 16.48
CA ALA A 117 -27.06 -4.61 17.81
C ALA A 117 -28.39 -3.84 17.75
N ALA A 118 -28.47 -2.78 16.93
CA ALA A 118 -29.71 -2.03 16.72
C ALA A 118 -30.81 -2.92 16.10
N LYS A 119 -30.46 -3.78 15.13
CA LYS A 119 -31.39 -4.73 14.53
C LYS A 119 -31.88 -5.79 15.54
N ALA A 120 -31.01 -6.25 16.44
CA ALA A 120 -31.38 -7.16 17.54
C ALA A 120 -32.30 -6.49 18.58
N ALA A 121 -32.06 -5.23 18.92
CA ALA A 121 -32.92 -4.46 19.83
C ALA A 121 -34.33 -4.26 19.24
N GLN A 122 -34.43 -3.90 17.96
CA GLN A 122 -35.72 -3.82 17.26
C GLN A 122 -36.47 -5.15 17.22
N GLN A 123 -35.76 -6.27 17.04
CA GLN A 123 -36.37 -7.61 17.08
C GLN A 123 -36.97 -7.92 18.46
N ARG A 124 -36.26 -7.63 19.55
CA ARG A 124 -36.77 -7.83 20.91
C ARG A 124 -38.01 -6.97 21.19
N ALA A 125 -38.02 -5.71 20.76
CA ALA A 125 -39.18 -4.84 20.91
C ALA A 125 -40.41 -5.33 20.12
N ALA A 126 -40.20 -5.82 18.90
CA ALA A 126 -41.28 -6.39 18.08
C ALA A 126 -41.86 -7.69 18.67
N GLN A 127 -41.01 -8.56 19.23
CA GLN A 127 -41.44 -9.79 19.91
C GLN A 127 -42.29 -9.49 21.15
N ALA A 128 -41.89 -8.52 21.97
CA ALA A 128 -42.68 -8.08 23.13
C ALA A 128 -44.06 -7.52 22.74
N ALA A 129 -44.15 -6.78 21.63
CA ALA A 129 -45.42 -6.27 21.12
C ALA A 129 -46.33 -7.37 20.56
N ALA A 130 -45.78 -8.39 19.89
CA ALA A 130 -46.53 -9.52 19.35
C ALA A 130 -47.13 -10.41 20.45
N GLN A 131 -46.38 -10.67 21.53
CA GLN A 131 -46.89 -11.43 22.68
C GLN A 131 -48.06 -10.71 23.37
N ARG A 132 -47.97 -9.38 23.50
CA ARG A 132 -49.08 -8.55 24.03
C ARG A 132 -50.35 -8.64 23.17
N ARG A 133 -50.23 -8.73 21.84
CA ARG A 133 -51.39 -8.88 20.93
C ARG A 133 -52.00 -10.29 20.97
N ALA A 134 -51.19 -11.34 21.09
CA ALA A 134 -51.66 -12.73 21.18
C ALA A 134 -52.45 -13.01 22.49
N ALA A 135 -52.08 -12.35 23.60
CA ALA A 135 -52.83 -12.44 24.86
C ALA A 135 -54.25 -11.85 24.76
N VAL A 136 -54.45 -10.80 23.96
CA VAL A 136 -55.79 -10.18 23.75
C VAL A 136 -56.68 -11.04 22.84
N GLN A 137 -56.11 -11.79 21.90
CA GLN A 137 -56.88 -12.60 20.95
C GLN A 137 -57.32 -13.96 21.53
N THR A 138 -56.64 -14.46 22.57
CA THR A 138 -57.00 -15.72 23.23
C THR A 138 -58.25 -15.58 24.12
N ALA A 139 -58.63 -14.37 24.52
CA ALA A 139 -59.90 -14.10 25.22
C ALA A 139 -61.14 -14.09 24.30
N ALA A 140 -60.97 -14.03 22.98
CA ALA A 140 -62.08 -13.90 22.02
C ALA A 140 -62.44 -15.20 21.26
N ARG A 141 -61.69 -16.30 21.46
CA ARG A 141 -61.85 -17.57 20.73
C ARG A 141 -62.39 -18.69 21.63
N ARG A 142 -63.55 -18.48 22.27
CA ARG A 142 -64.30 -19.52 23.01
C ARG A 142 -65.74 -19.69 22.51
N THR A 143 -65.94 -19.61 21.21
CA THR A 143 -67.20 -20.00 20.57
C THR A 143 -66.95 -20.39 19.11
N THR A 144 -67.61 -21.46 18.68
CA THR A 144 -67.72 -22.01 17.30
C THR A 144 -66.62 -23.01 16.86
N THR A 145 -66.87 -24.26 17.20
CA THR A 145 -66.37 -25.48 16.51
C THR A 145 -67.38 -25.90 15.44
N THR A 146 -66.99 -25.98 14.17
CA THR A 146 -67.58 -26.93 13.21
C THR A 146 -66.59 -27.20 12.05
N SER A 147 -66.54 -28.47 11.66
CA SER A 147 -65.67 -29.16 10.71
C SER A 147 -65.46 -28.54 9.33
N THR A 148 -64.27 -28.76 8.74
CA THR A 148 -64.15 -29.15 7.32
C THR A 148 -62.77 -29.75 6.99
N ARG A 149 -62.82 -30.78 6.14
CA ARG A 149 -61.76 -31.63 5.58
C ARG A 149 -61.02 -30.93 4.43
N THR A 150 -59.69 -31.01 4.35
CA THR A 150 -58.86 -30.57 3.19
C THR A 150 -57.55 -31.36 3.17
N THR A 151 -57.39 -32.38 2.32
CA THR A 151 -56.78 -32.35 0.97
C THR A 151 -55.47 -31.56 0.86
N THR A 152 -54.38 -32.31 0.71
CA THR A 152 -53.04 -31.89 0.32
C THR A 152 -53.08 -31.28 -1.08
N SER A 153 -53.12 -29.96 -1.15
CA SER A 153 -52.94 -29.20 -2.39
C SER A 153 -52.02 -28.03 -2.08
N SER A 154 -50.91 -27.98 -2.81
CA SER A 154 -49.95 -26.89 -2.90
C SER A 154 -50.69 -25.59 -3.22
N SER A 155 -51.20 -24.92 -2.18
CA SER A 155 -51.85 -23.64 -2.33
C SER A 155 -50.78 -22.62 -2.68
N SER A 156 -50.97 -21.95 -3.82
CA SER A 156 -50.23 -20.78 -4.29
C SER A 156 -50.42 -19.63 -3.30
N THR A 157 -49.82 -19.78 -2.13
CA THR A 157 -49.97 -18.88 -1.01
C THR A 157 -49.04 -17.70 -1.24
N SER A 158 -49.56 -16.73 -2.01
CA SER A 158 -48.96 -15.42 -2.17
C SER A 158 -49.02 -14.69 -0.83
N ARG A 159 -47.87 -14.46 -0.20
CA ARG A 159 -47.78 -13.74 1.08
C ARG A 159 -46.67 -12.72 1.02
N THR A 160 -46.81 -11.64 1.79
CA THR A 160 -45.79 -10.60 1.90
C THR A 160 -44.74 -11.00 2.94
N PHE A 161 -43.48 -11.00 2.55
CA PHE A 161 -42.34 -11.33 3.40
C PHE A 161 -41.40 -10.14 3.52
N LYS A 162 -40.71 -10.08 4.66
CA LYS A 162 -39.54 -9.21 4.80
C LYS A 162 -38.34 -9.90 4.20
N ILE A 163 -37.63 -9.22 3.32
CA ILE A 163 -36.43 -9.72 2.65
C ILE A 163 -35.21 -9.07 3.27
N SER A 164 -34.28 -9.90 3.73
CA SER A 164 -32.89 -9.51 3.94
C SER A 164 -32.01 -10.11 2.85
N PHE A 165 -30.87 -9.48 2.65
CA PHE A 165 -29.87 -9.90 1.68
C PHE A 165 -28.56 -10.22 2.41
N TYR A 166 -27.90 -11.29 1.99
CA TYR A 166 -26.56 -11.62 2.43
C TYR A 166 -25.70 -12.08 1.24
N ASP A 167 -24.40 -11.83 1.32
CA ASP A 167 -23.46 -12.25 0.28
C ASP A 167 -22.71 -13.52 0.73
N PRO A 168 -23.04 -14.71 0.17
CA PRO A 168 -22.36 -15.95 0.53
C PRO A 168 -20.86 -15.94 0.19
N ALA A 169 -20.42 -15.14 -0.79
CA ALA A 169 -19.01 -15.07 -1.18
C ALA A 169 -18.15 -14.38 -0.10
N VAL A 170 -18.71 -13.38 0.61
CA VAL A 170 -18.05 -12.71 1.74
C VAL A 170 -17.84 -13.64 2.93
N LEU A 171 -18.69 -14.66 3.06
CA LEU A 171 -18.59 -15.69 4.10
C LEU A 171 -17.85 -16.96 3.63
N GLY A 172 -17.31 -16.97 2.39
CA GLY A 172 -16.57 -18.10 1.83
C GLY A 172 -17.42 -19.34 1.51
N SER A 173 -18.74 -19.19 1.36
CA SER A 173 -19.66 -20.30 1.11
C SER A 173 -19.72 -20.69 -0.37
N SER A 174 -19.68 -22.00 -0.66
CA SER A 174 -19.82 -22.58 -1.99
C SER A 174 -21.28 -22.71 -2.47
N MET A 175 -22.26 -22.21 -1.70
CA MET A 175 -23.69 -22.37 -2.00
C MET A 175 -24.21 -21.55 -3.20
N GLY A 176 -23.42 -20.58 -3.69
CA GLY A 176 -23.80 -19.70 -4.80
C GLY A 176 -24.99 -18.78 -4.49
N TYR A 177 -25.46 -18.06 -5.52
CA TYR A 177 -26.51 -17.04 -5.39
C TYR A 177 -27.94 -17.57 -5.66
N GLY A 178 -28.10 -18.87 -5.91
CA GLY A 178 -29.39 -19.50 -6.21
C GLY A 178 -30.24 -19.84 -4.97
N GLY A 179 -29.63 -19.74 -3.79
CA GLY A 179 -30.24 -20.12 -2.51
C GLY A 179 -31.03 -19.00 -1.82
N VAL A 180 -31.95 -19.41 -0.96
CA VAL A 180 -32.63 -18.54 0.01
C VAL A 180 -32.80 -19.30 1.32
N ALA A 181 -32.59 -18.62 2.44
CA ALA A 181 -32.88 -19.17 3.76
C ALA A 181 -34.31 -18.80 4.16
N ALA A 182 -35.09 -19.79 4.55
CA ALA A 182 -36.48 -19.65 4.95
C ALA A 182 -36.78 -20.46 6.21
N ASN A 183 -37.92 -20.18 6.85
CA ASN A 183 -38.47 -21.07 7.85
C ASN A 183 -38.96 -22.37 7.18
N LEU A 184 -38.36 -23.51 7.52
CA LEU A 184 -38.68 -24.80 6.89
C LEU A 184 -40.08 -25.33 7.18
N SER A 185 -40.73 -24.83 8.23
CA SER A 185 -42.14 -25.15 8.52
C SER A 185 -43.11 -24.40 7.61
N VAL A 186 -42.65 -23.31 6.97
CA VAL A 186 -43.43 -22.51 6.02
C VAL A 186 -43.08 -22.89 4.59
N PHE A 187 -41.78 -23.00 4.30
CA PHE A 187 -41.26 -23.42 3.01
C PHE A 187 -40.24 -24.54 3.23
N PRO A 188 -40.62 -25.81 3.00
CA PRO A 188 -39.71 -26.94 3.11
C PRO A 188 -38.43 -26.76 2.26
N ARG A 189 -37.35 -27.45 2.64
CA ARG A 189 -36.12 -27.47 1.81
C ARG A 189 -36.46 -28.01 0.42
N GLY A 190 -35.91 -27.39 -0.60
CA GLY A 190 -36.16 -27.70 -2.01
C GLY A 190 -37.28 -26.86 -2.64
N THR A 191 -38.12 -26.19 -1.85
CA THR A 191 -39.19 -25.33 -2.40
C THR A 191 -38.61 -24.20 -3.26
N ARG A 192 -39.11 -24.06 -4.47
CA ARG A 192 -38.83 -22.97 -5.39
C ARG A 192 -39.81 -21.83 -5.13
N LEU A 193 -39.24 -20.67 -4.84
CA LEU A 193 -39.97 -19.45 -4.55
C LEU A 193 -39.79 -18.48 -5.71
N ARG A 194 -40.91 -17.90 -6.16
CA ARG A 194 -40.91 -16.67 -6.94
C ARG A 194 -41.09 -15.51 -5.97
N ILE A 195 -40.10 -14.63 -5.90
CA ILE A 195 -40.04 -13.48 -4.99
C ILE A 195 -40.15 -12.23 -5.84
N SER A 196 -41.26 -11.50 -5.71
CA SER A 196 -41.50 -10.21 -6.36
C SER A 196 -41.25 -9.09 -5.37
N MET A 197 -40.14 -8.38 -5.54
CA MET A 197 -39.70 -7.31 -4.67
C MET A 197 -40.47 -6.01 -4.95
N SER A 198 -40.55 -5.13 -3.95
CA SER A 198 -41.24 -3.84 -4.08
C SER A 198 -40.62 -2.88 -5.12
N ASN A 199 -39.39 -3.13 -5.57
CA ASN A 199 -38.75 -2.38 -6.66
C ASN A 199 -39.15 -2.90 -8.07
N GLY A 200 -40.08 -3.86 -8.17
CA GLY A 200 -40.52 -4.48 -9.41
C GLY A 200 -39.68 -5.66 -9.87
N GLN A 201 -38.56 -5.95 -9.21
CA GLN A 201 -37.69 -7.07 -9.55
C GLN A 201 -38.31 -8.40 -9.10
N THR A 202 -38.44 -9.35 -10.01
CA THR A 202 -38.85 -10.73 -9.68
C THR A 202 -37.69 -11.69 -9.82
N ILE A 203 -37.47 -12.51 -8.80
CA ILE A 203 -36.40 -13.51 -8.78
C ILE A 203 -36.95 -14.88 -8.42
N TYR A 204 -36.27 -15.92 -8.88
CA TYR A 204 -36.57 -17.31 -8.54
C TYR A 204 -35.43 -17.88 -7.70
N ARG A 205 -35.75 -18.44 -6.55
CA ARG A 205 -34.78 -18.99 -5.59
C ARG A 205 -35.27 -20.30 -4.98
N THR A 206 -34.32 -21.16 -4.64
CA THR A 206 -34.62 -22.44 -4.00
C THR A 206 -34.30 -22.36 -2.52
N VAL A 207 -35.23 -22.79 -1.67
CA VAL A 207 -34.98 -22.92 -0.23
C VAL A 207 -33.96 -24.03 -0.02
N ASN A 208 -32.73 -23.65 0.30
CA ASN A 208 -31.62 -24.59 0.49
C ASN A 208 -30.90 -24.40 1.83
N ASP A 209 -31.33 -23.41 2.60
CA ASP A 209 -30.74 -23.08 3.88
C ASP A 209 -31.80 -22.67 4.92
N THR A 210 -31.38 -22.63 6.17
CA THR A 210 -32.15 -22.13 7.29
C THR A 210 -31.19 -21.47 8.27
N GLY A 211 -31.08 -20.15 8.19
CA GLY A 211 -30.42 -19.38 9.23
C GLY A 211 -31.31 -19.29 10.48
N THR A 212 -30.70 -19.11 11.65
CA THR A 212 -31.40 -18.84 12.92
C THR A 212 -32.43 -17.71 12.80
N PHE A 213 -32.15 -16.75 11.93
CA PHE A 213 -32.99 -15.59 11.64
C PHE A 213 -34.25 -15.93 10.82
N ALA A 214 -34.13 -16.80 9.82
CA ALA A 214 -35.28 -17.29 9.05
C ALA A 214 -36.08 -18.34 9.83
N TYR A 215 -35.41 -19.19 10.60
CA TYR A 215 -36.07 -20.18 11.47
C TYR A 215 -37.02 -19.53 12.49
N SER A 216 -36.60 -18.42 13.10
CA SER A 216 -37.38 -17.76 14.16
C SER A 216 -38.52 -16.88 13.61
N ASN A 217 -38.58 -16.64 12.29
CA ASN A 217 -39.57 -15.76 11.68
C ASN A 217 -40.18 -16.39 10.42
N PRO A 218 -41.44 -16.88 10.49
CA PRO A 218 -42.11 -17.52 9.37
C PRO A 218 -42.42 -16.60 8.18
N TYR A 219 -42.32 -15.26 8.35
CA TYR A 219 -42.60 -14.27 7.30
C TYR A 219 -41.35 -13.51 6.85
N GLN A 220 -40.19 -14.15 6.95
CA GLN A 220 -38.92 -13.59 6.52
C GLN A 220 -38.13 -14.55 5.63
N LEU A 221 -37.49 -13.99 4.61
CA LEU A 221 -36.56 -14.68 3.74
C LEU A 221 -35.21 -13.98 3.75
N ASP A 222 -34.14 -14.77 3.79
CA ASP A 222 -32.78 -14.28 3.63
C ASP A 222 -32.26 -14.72 2.26
N VAL A 223 -32.14 -13.77 1.34
CA VAL A 223 -31.83 -14.04 -0.06
C VAL A 223 -30.33 -13.88 -0.31
N ALA A 224 -29.70 -14.91 -0.88
CA ALA A 224 -28.31 -14.83 -1.32
C ALA A 224 -28.19 -13.86 -2.50
N TRP A 225 -27.38 -12.81 -2.34
CA TRP A 225 -27.23 -11.74 -3.34
C TRP A 225 -25.83 -11.13 -3.35
N PRO A 226 -25.24 -10.80 -4.52
CA PRO A 226 -23.93 -10.15 -4.57
C PRO A 226 -23.98 -8.77 -3.92
N ASN A 227 -23.02 -8.46 -3.04
CA ASN A 227 -23.05 -7.21 -2.27
C ASN A 227 -23.06 -5.94 -3.15
N SER A 228 -22.44 -5.99 -4.34
CA SER A 228 -22.44 -4.90 -5.33
C SER A 228 -23.80 -4.63 -5.99
N GLN A 229 -24.77 -5.53 -5.83
CA GLN A 229 -26.08 -5.47 -6.46
C GLN A 229 -27.23 -5.48 -5.44
N ILE A 230 -26.93 -5.42 -4.14
CA ILE A 230 -27.97 -5.33 -3.11
C ILE A 230 -28.68 -3.98 -3.30
N PRO A 231 -30.02 -3.97 -3.43
CA PRO A 231 -30.78 -2.72 -3.47
C PRO A 231 -30.43 -1.85 -2.26
N ALA A 232 -30.19 -0.55 -2.46
CA ALA A 232 -29.76 0.36 -1.39
C ALA A 232 -30.69 0.36 -0.17
N ALA A 233 -31.97 0.02 -0.38
CA ALA A 233 -32.91 -0.33 0.67
C ALA A 233 -32.58 -1.72 1.25
N GLY A 234 -31.70 -1.78 2.25
CA GLY A 234 -31.20 -3.03 2.83
C GLY A 234 -32.24 -3.99 3.43
N ILE A 235 -33.52 -3.60 3.53
CA ILE A 235 -34.66 -4.50 3.81
C ILE A 235 -35.81 -4.11 2.88
N LEU A 236 -36.30 -5.05 2.08
CA LEU A 236 -37.45 -4.85 1.21
C LEU A 236 -38.63 -5.72 1.65
N SER A 237 -39.84 -5.26 1.34
CA SER A 237 -41.02 -6.13 1.36
C SER A 237 -41.12 -6.80 -0.01
N ALA A 238 -41.42 -8.10 -0.03
CA ALA A 238 -41.64 -8.83 -1.28
C ALA A 238 -42.83 -9.75 -1.17
N THR A 239 -43.53 -9.92 -2.28
CA THR A 239 -44.59 -10.91 -2.44
C THR A 239 -43.95 -12.22 -2.87
N VAL A 240 -44.17 -13.27 -2.09
CA VAL A 240 -43.57 -14.59 -2.32
C VAL A 240 -44.65 -15.58 -2.66
N THR A 241 -44.44 -16.33 -3.74
CA THR A 241 -45.30 -17.41 -4.19
C THR A 241 -44.49 -18.69 -4.40
N VAL A 242 -45.01 -19.82 -3.95
CA VAL A 242 -44.44 -21.14 -4.22
C VAL A 242 -44.72 -21.53 -5.67
N VAL A 243 -43.68 -21.97 -6.39
CA VAL A 243 -43.78 -22.35 -7.81
C VAL A 243 -43.29 -23.76 -8.11
N GLY A 244 -42.83 -24.51 -7.10
CA GLY A 244 -42.38 -25.90 -7.24
C GLY A 244 -41.63 -26.39 -6.02
#